data_AF-A0A9P4W6U3-F1
#
_entry.id   AF-A0A9P4W6U3-F1
#
_cell.length_a   1.000
_cell.length_b   1.000
_cell.length_c   1.000
_cell.angle_alpha   90.00
_cell.angle_beta   90.00
_cell.angle_gamma   90.00
#
_symmetry.space_group_name_H-M   'P 1'
#
loop_
_entity.id
_entity.type
_entity.pdbx_description
1 polymer ?
#
loop_
_entity_poly.entity_id
_entity_poly.type
_entity_poly.pdbx_seq_one_letter_code
_entity_poly.pdbx_strand_id
1 'polypeptide(L)'
;MEAQIDFFNVLKYDFHGPWDATTPGLGPLVKPHTDLKEIDTALDLFWFSDVTPAKINLGLSNYARGYTLADPACAHYGCKWTGPSKPGECTDLSGVLSQREIARIISQKNLRPELIKDAGVKQIVFDGQWIGYDDSRLLV
;
A
#
# COMPACT_ATOMS: atom_id res chain seq x y z
N MET A 1 22.73 19.47 3.09
CA MET A 1 21.91 18.50 3.84
C MET A 1 22.55 17.12 3.84
N GLU A 2 22.86 16.52 2.68
CA GLU A 2 23.49 15.20 2.59
C GLU A 2 24.81 15.05 3.39
N ALA A 3 25.67 16.08 3.40
CA ALA A 3 26.95 16.04 4.12
C ALA A 3 26.83 15.91 5.66
N GLN A 4 25.64 16.12 6.22
CA GLN A 4 25.36 16.06 7.66
C GLN A 4 24.48 14.86 8.04
N ILE A 5 24.10 14.02 7.08
CA ILE A 5 23.19 12.89 7.26
C ILE A 5 23.90 11.60 6.84
N ASP A 6 23.85 10.60 7.71
CA ASP A 6 24.39 9.27 7.42
C ASP A 6 23.53 8.55 6.38
N PHE A 7 22.21 8.51 6.61
CA PHE A 7 21.23 7.88 5.71
C PHE A 7 19.88 8.61 5.70
N PHE A 8 19.19 8.53 4.57
CA PHE A 8 17.81 8.95 4.38
C PHE A 8 16.90 7.72 4.44
N ASN A 9 16.01 7.66 5.44
CA ASN A 9 14.97 6.63 5.50
C ASN A 9 13.75 7.12 4.72
N VAL A 10 13.58 6.62 3.50
CA VAL A 10 12.46 6.96 2.63
C VAL A 10 11.29 6.05 2.95
N LEU A 11 10.20 6.64 3.41
CA LEU A 11 8.95 5.94 3.70
C LEU A 11 8.23 5.69 2.38
N LYS A 12 8.60 4.61 1.67
CA LYS A 12 8.06 4.25 0.35
C LYS A 12 6.68 3.58 0.41
N TYR A 13 5.86 3.97 1.38
CA TYR A 13 4.54 3.44 1.65
C TYR A 13 3.64 4.59 2.12
N ASP A 14 2.33 4.35 2.17
CA ASP A 14 1.31 5.38 2.43
C ASP A 14 1.21 6.44 1.33
N PHE A 15 1.48 6.05 0.09
CA PHE A 15 1.14 6.86 -1.08
C PHE A 15 -0.38 7.07 -1.21
N HIS A 16 -1.13 6.00 -1.00
CA HIS A 16 -2.59 5.99 -1.07
C HIS A 16 -3.23 5.51 0.22
N GLY A 17 -4.36 6.12 0.57
CA GLY A 17 -5.13 5.75 1.75
C GLY A 17 -6.54 6.33 1.71
N PRO A 18 -7.30 6.23 2.82
CA PRO A 18 -8.65 6.79 2.89
C PRO A 18 -8.73 8.31 2.71
N TRP A 19 -7.62 9.03 2.86
CA TRP A 19 -7.53 10.47 2.61
C TRP A 19 -7.62 10.83 1.12
N ASP A 20 -7.46 9.87 0.21
CA ASP A 20 -7.58 10.10 -1.24
C ASP A 20 -8.99 10.60 -1.63
N ALA A 21 -10.03 10.22 -0.88
CA ALA A 21 -11.41 10.64 -1.14
C ALA A 21 -11.60 12.15 -1.25
N THR A 22 -10.88 12.91 -0.42
CA THR A 22 -10.98 14.38 -0.38
C THR A 22 -9.83 15.07 -1.10
N THR A 23 -8.89 14.31 -1.65
CA THR A 23 -7.71 14.86 -2.34
C THR A 23 -8.06 15.15 -3.81
N PRO A 24 -7.92 16.40 -4.28
CA PRO A 24 -8.22 16.75 -5.67
C PRO A 24 -7.40 15.91 -6.66
N GLY A 25 -8.08 15.29 -7.63
CA GLY A 25 -7.46 14.47 -8.67
C GLY A 25 -7.22 13.00 -8.32
N LEU A 26 -7.34 12.58 -7.05
CA LEU A 26 -7.23 11.16 -6.65
C LEU A 26 -8.62 10.52 -6.52
N GLY A 27 -9.44 11.05 -5.61
CA GLY A 27 -10.80 10.56 -5.33
C GLY A 27 -10.83 9.17 -4.67
N PRO A 28 -12.04 8.65 -4.38
CA PRO A 28 -12.24 7.40 -3.66
C PRO A 28 -12.07 6.18 -4.58
N LEU A 29 -10.86 6.02 -5.13
CA LEU A 29 -10.48 4.91 -6.00
C LEU A 29 -9.55 3.95 -5.25
N VAL A 30 -9.73 2.65 -5.48
CA VAL A 30 -8.92 1.59 -4.89
C VAL A 30 -7.52 1.67 -5.47
N LYS A 31 -6.55 1.92 -4.60
CA LYS A 31 -5.12 1.93 -4.93
C LYS A 31 -4.32 1.35 -3.76
N PRO A 32 -3.24 0.60 -4.01
CA PRO A 32 -2.39 0.12 -2.93
C PRO A 32 -1.59 1.29 -2.32
N HIS A 33 -1.25 1.20 -1.04
CA HIS A 33 -0.44 2.22 -0.39
C HIS A 33 1.05 2.21 -0.77
N THR A 34 1.48 1.16 -1.49
CA THR A 34 2.82 1.00 -2.07
C THR A 34 2.63 0.78 -3.56
N ASP A 35 3.32 1.56 -4.40
CA ASP A 35 3.29 1.44 -5.87
C ASP A 35 4.69 1.67 -6.44
N LEU A 36 5.26 0.68 -7.13
CA LEU A 36 6.61 0.77 -7.70
C LEU A 36 6.83 1.97 -8.63
N LYS A 37 5.82 2.39 -9.41
CA LYS A 37 5.94 3.54 -10.31
C LYS A 37 6.00 4.85 -9.53
N GLU A 38 5.22 4.96 -8.46
CA GLU A 38 5.24 6.14 -7.60
C GLU A 38 6.52 6.20 -6.75
N ILE A 39 7.05 5.04 -6.34
CA ILE A 39 8.35 4.95 -5.67
C ILE A 39 9.48 5.43 -6.59
N ASP A 40 9.50 4.96 -7.83
CA ASP A 40 10.49 5.37 -8.83
C ASP A 40 10.45 6.89 -9.04
N THR A 41 9.26 7.45 -9.24
CA THR A 41 9.03 8.90 -9.37
C THR A 41 9.45 9.66 -8.10
N ALA A 42 9.22 9.11 -6.90
CA ALA A 42 9.63 9.75 -5.65
C ALA A 42 11.15 9.78 -5.50
N LEU A 43 11.87 8.80 -6.04
CA LEU A 43 13.32 8.73 -6.01
C LEU A 43 13.98 9.73 -6.96
N ASP A 44 13.31 10.17 -8.02
CA ASP A 44 13.82 11.21 -8.93
C ASP A 44 14.25 12.48 -8.19
N LEU A 45 13.56 12.85 -7.11
CA LEU A 45 13.92 14.02 -6.28
C LEU A 45 15.32 13.89 -5.63
N PHE A 46 15.70 12.67 -5.27
CA PHE A 46 17.04 12.38 -4.74
C PHE A 46 18.09 12.44 -5.84
N TRP A 47 17.76 11.94 -7.03
CA TRP A 47 18.65 11.97 -8.20
C TRP A 47 18.90 13.40 -8.69
N PHE A 48 17.86 14.25 -8.73
CA PHE A 48 18.01 15.67 -9.05
C PHE A 48 18.87 16.45 -8.05
N SER A 49 19.01 15.93 -6.84
CA SER A 49 19.79 16.53 -5.77
C SER A 49 21.17 15.89 -5.59
N ASP A 50 21.58 15.02 -6.52
CA ASP A 50 22.84 14.26 -6.49
C ASP A 50 23.08 13.49 -5.19
N VAL A 51 22.01 13.02 -4.53
CA VAL A 51 22.14 12.24 -3.30
C VAL A 51 22.74 10.88 -3.62
N THR A 52 23.81 10.52 -2.90
CA THR A 52 24.48 9.23 -3.04
C THR A 52 23.50 8.08 -2.79
N PRO A 53 23.25 7.16 -3.75
CA PRO A 53 22.27 6.09 -3.60
C PRO A 53 22.51 5.19 -2.38
N ALA A 54 23.77 4.97 -1.99
CA ALA A 54 24.14 4.18 -0.82
C ALA A 54 23.68 4.80 0.53
N LYS A 55 23.29 6.07 0.53
CA LYS A 55 22.70 6.73 1.70
C LYS A 55 21.18 6.57 1.77
N ILE A 56 20.53 5.93 0.80
CA ILE A 56 19.07 5.81 0.75
C ILE A 56 18.65 4.44 1.27
N ASN A 57 17.85 4.44 2.34
CA ASN A 57 17.19 3.27 2.88
C ASN A 57 15.72 3.31 2.51
N LEU A 58 15.25 2.30 1.76
CA LEU A 58 13.83 2.16 1.40
C LEU A 58 13.09 1.43 2.52
N GLY A 59 12.17 2.13 3.18
CA GLY A 59 11.35 1.55 4.24
C GLY A 59 10.41 0.47 3.70
N LEU A 60 10.30 -0.66 4.40
CA LEU A 60 9.31 -1.70 4.07
C LEU A 60 8.16 -1.61 5.07
N SER A 61 6.93 -1.66 4.55
CA SER A 61 5.73 -1.66 5.40
C SER A 61 5.45 -3.07 5.92
N ASN A 62 5.16 -3.21 7.22
CA ASN A 62 4.67 -4.46 7.81
C ASN A 62 3.15 -4.41 8.11
N TYR A 63 2.47 -3.52 7.41
CA TYR A 63 1.03 -3.32 7.43
C TYR A 63 0.57 -2.99 6.02
N ALA A 64 -0.72 -3.10 5.78
CA ALA A 64 -1.35 -2.79 4.51
C ALA A 64 -2.44 -1.74 4.71
N ARG A 65 -2.88 -1.16 3.60
CA ARG A 65 -4.11 -0.38 3.56
C ARG A 65 -5.18 -1.07 2.72
N GLY A 66 -6.41 -0.77 3.08
CA GLY A 66 -7.54 -1.30 2.34
C GLY A 66 -8.82 -0.53 2.54
N TYR A 67 -9.82 -0.89 1.75
CA TYR A 67 -11.04 -0.14 1.54
C TYR A 67 -12.27 -1.07 1.57
N THR A 68 -13.41 -0.50 1.92
CA THR A 68 -14.71 -1.12 1.68
C THR A 68 -15.18 -0.76 0.27
N LEU A 69 -15.35 -1.76 -0.59
CA LEU A 69 -15.75 -1.57 -1.98
C LEU A 69 -17.15 -0.98 -2.08
N ALA A 70 -17.37 -0.07 -3.02
CA ALA A 70 -18.70 0.47 -3.32
C ALA A 70 -19.57 -0.55 -4.05
N ASP A 71 -18.96 -1.33 -4.94
CA ASP A 71 -19.55 -2.48 -5.60
C ASP A 71 -18.64 -3.69 -5.38
N PRO A 72 -19.07 -4.72 -4.64
CA PRO A 72 -18.29 -5.94 -4.43
C PRO A 72 -17.90 -6.67 -5.72
N ALA A 73 -18.60 -6.44 -6.84
CA ALA A 73 -18.23 -6.98 -8.15
C ALA A 73 -17.04 -6.24 -8.79
N CYS A 74 -16.75 -5.02 -8.36
CA CYS A 74 -15.59 -4.24 -8.79
C CYS A 74 -14.49 -4.31 -7.72
N ALA A 75 -13.54 -5.24 -7.89
CA ALA A 75 -12.49 -5.51 -6.89
C ALA A 75 -11.06 -5.45 -7.48
N HIS A 76 -10.79 -4.47 -8.33
CA HIS A 76 -9.48 -4.22 -8.93
C HIS A 76 -9.03 -2.77 -8.74
N TYR A 77 -7.77 -2.48 -9.07
CA TYR A 77 -7.23 -1.12 -9.08
C TYR A 77 -8.15 -0.16 -9.83
N GLY A 78 -8.46 0.99 -9.23
CA GLY A 78 -9.34 2.02 -9.80
C GLY A 78 -10.84 1.81 -9.54
N CYS A 79 -11.27 0.73 -8.90
CA CYS A 79 -12.66 0.59 -8.45
C CYS A 79 -13.03 1.62 -7.38
N LYS A 80 -14.31 1.99 -7.28
CA LYS A 80 -14.77 2.92 -6.24
C LYS A 80 -14.91 2.24 -4.89
N TRP A 81 -14.61 2.97 -3.82
CA TRP A 81 -14.84 2.54 -2.44
C TRP A 81 -15.74 3.53 -1.68
N THR A 82 -16.30 3.09 -0.56
CA THR A 82 -17.20 3.90 0.31
C THR A 82 -16.55 4.31 1.63
N GLY A 83 -15.48 3.63 2.03
CA GLY A 83 -14.70 4.02 3.20
C GLY A 83 -13.47 3.14 3.40
N PRO A 84 -12.73 3.35 4.51
CA PRO A 84 -11.66 2.45 4.91
C PRO A 84 -12.18 1.01 5.09
N SER A 85 -11.28 0.04 4.98
CA SER A 85 -11.58 -1.34 5.36
C SER A 85 -11.89 -1.44 6.86
N LYS A 86 -12.61 -2.49 7.24
CA LYS A 86 -12.94 -2.78 8.64
C LYS A 86 -11.65 -2.98 9.45
N PRO A 87 -11.64 -2.55 10.73
CA PRO A 87 -10.50 -2.74 11.60
C PRO A 87 -10.17 -4.23 11.76
N GLY A 88 -8.87 -4.54 11.83
CA GLY A 88 -8.39 -5.86 12.20
C GLY A 88 -8.57 -6.13 13.70
N GLU A 89 -8.59 -7.40 14.07
CA GLU A 89 -8.75 -7.84 15.47
C GLU A 89 -7.57 -7.42 16.37
N CYS A 90 -6.38 -7.27 15.80
CA CYS A 90 -5.17 -6.89 16.52
C CYS A 90 -4.81 -5.42 16.30
N THR A 91 -4.93 -4.90 15.08
CA THR A 91 -4.60 -3.49 14.80
C THR A 91 -5.66 -2.52 15.32
N ASP A 92 -6.93 -2.95 15.38
CA ASP A 92 -8.09 -2.16 15.80
C ASP A 92 -8.17 -0.76 15.14
N LEU A 93 -7.71 -0.68 13.89
CA LEU A 93 -7.66 0.56 13.12
C LEU A 93 -8.28 0.36 11.74
N SER A 94 -9.38 1.06 11.49
CA SER A 94 -10.04 1.05 10.19
C SER A 94 -9.09 1.47 9.07
N GLY A 95 -9.07 0.70 8.00
CA GLY A 95 -8.22 0.95 6.84
C GLY A 95 -6.81 0.39 6.96
N VAL A 96 -6.47 -0.28 8.07
CA VAL A 96 -5.14 -0.84 8.32
C VAL A 96 -5.24 -2.28 8.83
N LEU A 97 -4.49 -3.17 8.17
CA LEU A 97 -4.27 -4.54 8.64
C LEU A 97 -2.77 -4.82 8.73
N SER A 98 -2.35 -5.53 9.77
CA SER A 98 -0.98 -6.06 9.84
C SER A 98 -0.81 -7.23 8.88
N GLN A 99 0.43 -7.48 8.45
CA GLN A 99 0.76 -8.64 7.61
C GLN A 99 0.31 -9.97 8.22
N ARG A 100 0.33 -10.07 9.55
CA ARG A 100 -0.13 -11.25 10.29
C ARG A 100 -1.64 -11.44 10.20
N GLU A 101 -2.42 -10.36 10.29
CA GLU A 101 -3.88 -10.43 10.11
C GLU A 101 -4.24 -10.81 8.68
N ILE A 102 -3.55 -10.25 7.69
CA ILE A 102 -3.73 -10.58 6.29
C ILE A 102 -3.46 -12.06 6.04
N ALA A 103 -2.33 -12.60 6.53
CA ALA A 103 -2.01 -14.02 6.43
C ALA A 103 -3.08 -14.91 7.08
N ARG A 104 -3.60 -14.51 8.24
CA ARG A 104 -4.70 -15.21 8.92
C ARG A 104 -5.98 -15.18 8.09
N ILE A 105 -6.37 -14.04 7.54
CA ILE A 105 -7.56 -13.89 6.70
C ILE A 105 -7.44 -14.78 5.45
N ILE A 106 -6.28 -14.75 4.78
CA ILE A 106 -5.99 -15.62 3.63
C ILE A 106 -6.20 -17.09 4.00
N SER A 107 -5.62 -17.53 5.11
CA SER A 107 -5.73 -18.92 5.56
C SER A 107 -7.15 -19.31 5.96
N GLN A 108 -7.87 -18.47 6.70
CA GLN A 108 -9.20 -18.78 7.23
C GLN A 108 -10.27 -18.79 6.13
N LYS A 109 -10.15 -17.90 5.15
CA LYS A 109 -11.11 -17.78 4.05
C LYS A 109 -10.66 -18.49 2.77
N ASN A 110 -9.51 -19.18 2.80
CA ASN A 110 -8.92 -19.87 1.65
C ASN A 110 -8.80 -18.95 0.41
N LEU A 111 -8.35 -17.72 0.63
CA LEU A 111 -8.23 -16.72 -0.43
C LEU A 111 -7.03 -17.00 -1.31
N ARG A 112 -7.10 -16.59 -2.57
CA ARG A 112 -5.98 -16.57 -3.51
C ARG A 112 -5.55 -15.13 -3.77
N PRO A 113 -4.44 -14.67 -3.20
CA PRO A 113 -3.93 -13.34 -3.47
C PRO A 113 -3.58 -13.15 -4.95
N GLU A 114 -3.87 -11.98 -5.49
CA GLU A 114 -3.61 -11.63 -6.89
C GLU A 114 -2.53 -10.55 -6.98
N LEU A 115 -1.68 -10.59 -8.01
CA LEU A 115 -0.61 -9.62 -8.22
C LEU A 115 -1.12 -8.42 -9.03
N ILE A 116 -0.96 -7.22 -8.50
CA ILE A 116 -1.10 -5.97 -9.25
C ILE A 116 0.27 -5.69 -9.89
N LYS A 117 0.46 -6.18 -11.12
CA LYS A 117 1.77 -6.20 -11.80
C LYS A 117 2.45 -4.83 -11.83
N ASP A 118 1.69 -3.79 -12.15
CA ASP A 118 2.21 -2.44 -12.32
C ASP A 118 2.71 -1.83 -11.01
N ALA A 119 2.05 -2.13 -9.89
CA ALA A 119 2.39 -1.61 -8.57
C ALA A 119 3.37 -2.51 -7.82
N GLY A 120 3.56 -3.77 -8.24
CA GLY A 120 4.46 -4.73 -7.60
C GLY A 120 3.93 -5.32 -6.27
N VAL A 121 2.63 -5.19 -6.00
CA VAL A 121 2.01 -5.59 -4.74
C VAL A 121 0.94 -6.66 -4.94
N LYS A 122 0.55 -7.36 -3.86
CA LYS A 122 -0.58 -8.28 -3.91
C LYS A 122 -1.86 -7.63 -3.39
N GLN A 123 -2.99 -8.11 -3.88
CA GLN A 123 -4.31 -7.79 -3.36
C GLN A 123 -5.02 -9.04 -2.85
N ILE A 124 -5.89 -8.84 -1.85
CA ILE A 124 -6.92 -9.80 -1.46
C ILE A 124 -8.27 -9.11 -1.37
N VAL A 125 -9.31 -9.88 -1.66
CA VAL A 125 -10.70 -9.43 -1.63
C VAL A 125 -11.53 -10.42 -0.83
N PHE A 126 -12.31 -9.91 0.13
CA PHE A 126 -13.19 -10.74 0.97
C PHE A 126 -14.31 -9.89 1.57
N ASP A 127 -15.53 -10.40 1.68
CA ASP A 127 -16.66 -9.74 2.36
C ASP A 127 -16.88 -8.26 1.95
N GLY A 128 -16.66 -7.92 0.68
CA GLY A 128 -16.75 -6.54 0.16
C GLY A 128 -15.59 -5.62 0.61
N GLN A 129 -14.52 -6.19 1.16
CA GLN A 129 -13.28 -5.52 1.54
C GLN A 129 -12.21 -5.81 0.50
N TRP A 130 -11.37 -4.83 0.24
CA TRP A 130 -10.19 -4.95 -0.59
C TRP A 130 -8.97 -4.51 0.22
N ILE A 131 -7.89 -5.29 0.18
CA ILE A 131 -6.63 -4.98 0.86
C ILE A 131 -5.48 -5.13 -0.13
N GLY A 132 -4.65 -4.09 -0.27
CA GLY A 132 -3.42 -4.11 -1.07
C GLY A 132 -2.21 -4.11 -0.13
N TYR A 133 -1.35 -5.12 -0.26
CA TYR A 133 -0.26 -5.39 0.68
C TYR A 133 1.03 -5.83 0.00
N ASP A 134 2.14 -5.51 0.65
CA ASP A 134 3.48 -5.95 0.25
C ASP A 134 3.69 -7.42 0.64
N ASP A 135 3.80 -8.32 -0.32
CA ASP A 135 4.05 -9.74 -0.02
C ASP A 135 5.55 -9.98 0.21
N SER A 136 5.88 -10.75 1.26
CA SER A 136 7.28 -11.07 1.60
C SER A 136 8.12 -11.67 0.46
N ARG A 137 7.49 -12.28 -0.56
CA ARG A 137 8.19 -12.84 -1.73
C ARG A 137 8.35 -11.84 -2.87
N LEU A 138 7.66 -10.70 -2.80
CA LEU A 138 7.77 -9.57 -3.71
C LEU A 138 8.59 -8.42 -3.12
N LEU A 139 8.91 -8.50 -1.81
CA LEU A 139 9.89 -7.61 -1.19
C LEU A 139 11.25 -7.84 -1.86
N VAL A 140 11.64 -6.89 -2.71
CA VAL A 140 12.99 -6.75 -3.26
C VAL A 140 13.90 -6.11 -2.23
#